data_AF-A0A2A3JUK5-F1
#
_entry.id   AF-A0A2A3JUK5-F1
#
_cell.length_a   1.000
_cell.length_b   1.000
_cell.length_c   1.000
_cell.angle_alpha   90.00
_cell.angle_beta   90.00
_cell.angle_gamma   90.00
#
_symmetry.space_group_name_H-M   'P 1'
#
loop_
_entity.id
_entity.type
_entity.pdbx_description
1 polymer ?
#
loop_
_entity_poly.entity_id
_entity_poly.type
_entity_poly.pdbx_seq_one_letter_code
_entity_poly.pdbx_strand_id
1 'polypeptide(L)'
;MSPRSSRPRSRRSMTRASRARNSCRPTRNDPSRPVPARGRAQRPPHFTGTGPSMMPPDRLTRFFHVIASLAVVVMMLTVVADVVLRFVFNIPVRGAYDVVGFGLLVMVFFGMAPVVARQGEILIDIVDDMLPAAMLGLLKLLASLGTLVFLVFLGWSMFGPAHDAYVYGDRSLELGVPLWTLWAVAFAGLAGTGWAALRRVLGQAADAAHAAEVES
;
A
#
# COMPACT_ATOMS: atom_id res chain seq x y z
N MET A 1 24.47 -63.63 -39.17
CA MET A 1 25.15 -63.46 -40.46
C MET A 1 24.10 -63.05 -41.49
N SER A 2 24.22 -61.84 -42.04
CA SER A 2 23.29 -61.24 -43.03
C SER A 2 23.58 -61.78 -44.45
N PRO A 3 22.72 -61.57 -45.47
CA PRO A 3 22.95 -60.39 -46.30
C PRO A 3 21.70 -59.70 -46.89
N ARG A 4 21.97 -58.47 -47.35
CA ARG A 4 21.14 -57.44 -47.97
C ARG A 4 20.71 -57.75 -49.42
N SER A 5 19.88 -56.83 -49.91
CA SER A 5 19.71 -56.36 -51.31
C SER A 5 18.49 -56.98 -52.02
N SER A 6 17.76 -56.33 -52.92
CA SER A 6 18.00 -55.12 -53.71
C SER A 6 16.66 -54.65 -54.30
N ARG A 7 16.51 -53.34 -54.51
CA ARG A 7 15.44 -52.76 -55.35
C ARG A 7 15.75 -53.03 -56.83
N PRO A 8 14.73 -52.92 -57.70
CA PRO A 8 14.94 -52.19 -58.95
C PRO A 8 13.90 -51.08 -59.21
N ARG A 9 14.42 -50.02 -59.83
CA ARG A 9 13.74 -48.87 -60.46
C ARG A 9 13.30 -49.23 -61.88
N SER A 10 12.11 -48.80 -62.32
CA SER A 10 11.85 -48.36 -63.71
C SER A 10 10.78 -47.26 -63.68
N ARG A 11 11.13 -45.98 -63.94
CA ARG A 11 11.08 -45.25 -65.24
C ARG A 11 9.70 -45.32 -65.92
N ARG A 12 8.85 -44.31 -65.74
CA ARG A 12 8.76 -43.01 -66.48
C ARG A 12 7.95 -43.11 -67.79
N SER A 13 6.80 -42.43 -67.80
CA SER A 13 6.20 -41.69 -68.93
C SER A 13 5.25 -40.64 -68.31
N MET A 14 5.67 -39.39 -68.11
CA MET A 14 5.56 -38.25 -69.04
C MET A 14 4.23 -38.16 -69.82
N THR A 15 3.34 -37.29 -69.33
CA THR A 15 2.38 -36.46 -70.10
C THR A 15 1.89 -35.37 -69.12
N ARG A 16 2.53 -34.19 -69.06
CA ARG A 16 2.27 -32.98 -69.86
C ARG A 16 0.80 -32.51 -69.84
N ALA A 17 0.45 -31.74 -68.81
CA ALA A 17 -0.55 -30.66 -68.85
C ALA A 17 -0.25 -29.74 -67.65
N SER A 18 0.58 -28.71 -67.76
CA SER A 18 0.27 -27.43 -68.41
C SER A 18 -1.17 -26.99 -68.14
N ARG A 19 -1.41 -26.42 -66.96
CA ARG A 19 -2.34 -25.29 -66.87
C ARG A 19 -1.99 -24.40 -65.68
N ALA A 20 -1.41 -23.27 -66.06
CA ALA A 20 -1.27 -22.08 -65.26
C ALA A 20 -2.51 -21.81 -64.41
N ARG A 21 -2.28 -21.46 -63.14
CA ARG A 21 -3.16 -20.57 -62.37
C ARG A 21 -2.37 -19.90 -61.25
N ASN A 22 -1.38 -19.11 -61.67
CA ASN A 22 -1.07 -17.89 -60.94
C ASN A 22 -2.17 -16.87 -61.25
N SER A 23 -2.42 -15.97 -60.30
CA SER A 23 -3.47 -14.96 -60.26
C SER A 23 -4.84 -15.48 -59.81
N CYS A 24 -5.11 -15.31 -58.52
CA CYS A 24 -6.18 -14.43 -58.09
C CYS A 24 -5.94 -14.08 -56.62
N ARG A 25 -5.57 -12.82 -56.40
CA ARG A 25 -5.73 -12.10 -55.13
C ARG A 25 -7.01 -12.56 -54.44
N PRO A 26 -7.01 -12.86 -53.13
CA PRO A 26 -8.27 -12.84 -52.41
C PRO A 26 -8.76 -11.39 -52.42
N THR A 27 -9.80 -11.14 -53.20
CA THR A 27 -10.58 -9.90 -53.19
C THR A 27 -11.11 -9.72 -51.78
N ARG A 28 -10.42 -8.86 -51.03
CA ARG A 28 -10.70 -8.45 -49.66
C ARG A 28 -11.90 -7.49 -49.63
N ASN A 29 -13.03 -7.90 -50.19
CA ASN A 29 -14.31 -7.22 -50.01
C ASN A 29 -15.47 -8.10 -50.52
N ASP A 30 -15.78 -9.12 -49.73
CA ASP A 30 -17.01 -9.91 -49.87
C ASP A 30 -17.98 -9.40 -48.79
N PRO A 31 -18.98 -8.56 -49.13
CA PRO A 31 -19.90 -7.97 -48.16
C PRO A 31 -20.84 -9.01 -47.52
N SER A 32 -20.89 -10.23 -48.07
CA SER A 32 -21.69 -11.34 -47.53
C SER A 32 -20.95 -12.20 -46.50
N ARG A 33 -19.67 -11.96 -46.24
CA ARG A 33 -18.96 -12.68 -45.17
C ARG A 33 -19.33 -12.07 -43.82
N PRO A 34 -19.80 -12.87 -42.85
CA PRO A 34 -19.86 -12.40 -41.48
C PRO A 34 -18.46 -11.95 -41.07
N VAL A 35 -18.35 -10.71 -40.61
CA VAL A 35 -17.09 -10.15 -40.09
C VAL A 35 -16.61 -11.12 -39.00
N PRO A 36 -15.39 -11.71 -39.10
CA PRO A 36 -14.85 -12.50 -38.01
C PRO A 36 -14.80 -11.59 -36.79
N ALA A 37 -15.53 -11.98 -35.74
CA ALA A 37 -15.70 -11.21 -34.52
C ALA A 37 -14.35 -10.66 -34.07
N ARG A 38 -14.19 -9.37 -34.33
CA ARG A 38 -12.95 -8.62 -34.21
C ARG A 38 -12.67 -8.49 -32.73
N GLY A 39 -11.67 -9.23 -32.27
CA GLY A 39 -11.15 -9.15 -30.91
C GLY A 39 -12.12 -9.72 -29.90
N ARG A 40 -11.67 -10.75 -29.17
CA ARG A 40 -11.93 -10.67 -27.74
C ARG A 40 -11.48 -9.28 -27.34
N ALA A 41 -12.41 -8.43 -26.96
CA ALA A 41 -12.09 -7.35 -26.05
C ALA A 41 -11.21 -8.01 -25.00
N GLN A 42 -9.91 -7.71 -25.02
CA GLN A 42 -9.12 -7.80 -23.83
C GLN A 42 -9.93 -6.95 -22.86
N ARG A 43 -10.72 -7.62 -22.02
CA ARG A 43 -11.36 -6.94 -20.91
C ARG A 43 -10.18 -6.26 -20.22
N PRO A 44 -10.18 -4.93 -20.04
CA PRO A 44 -9.19 -4.34 -19.16
C PRO A 44 -9.25 -5.19 -17.88
N PRO A 45 -8.10 -5.56 -17.27
CA PRO A 45 -8.14 -6.24 -15.99
C PRO A 45 -9.10 -5.42 -15.15
N HIS A 46 -10.22 -6.03 -14.77
CA HIS A 46 -11.14 -5.37 -13.87
C HIS A 46 -10.27 -5.13 -12.66
N PHE A 47 -9.87 -3.88 -12.43
CA PHE A 47 -9.39 -3.41 -11.16
C PHE A 47 -10.62 -3.43 -10.26
N THR A 48 -11.12 -4.63 -9.98
CA THR A 48 -11.93 -4.90 -8.80
C THR A 48 -10.98 -4.57 -7.67
N GLY A 49 -11.00 -3.30 -7.28
CA GLY A 49 -10.73 -2.91 -5.91
C GLY A 49 -11.78 -3.58 -5.03
N THR A 50 -11.74 -4.92 -4.94
CA THR A 50 -11.91 -5.56 -3.65
C THR A 50 -10.76 -5.00 -2.82
N GLY A 51 -10.98 -3.80 -2.26
CA GLY A 51 -10.11 -3.29 -1.22
C GLY A 51 -9.93 -4.42 -0.21
N PRO A 52 -8.71 -4.57 0.34
CA PRO A 52 -8.32 -5.72 1.15
C PRO A 52 -9.47 -6.06 2.08
N SER A 53 -9.93 -7.31 2.03
CA SER A 53 -11.01 -7.86 2.84
C SER A 53 -10.99 -7.15 4.19
N MET A 54 -11.95 -6.26 4.43
CA MET A 54 -11.99 -5.44 5.64
C MET A 54 -12.28 -6.36 6.81
N MET A 55 -11.26 -7.08 7.29
CA MET A 55 -11.24 -7.56 8.64
C MET A 55 -11.50 -6.33 9.51
N PRO A 56 -12.50 -6.38 10.40
CA PRO A 56 -12.85 -5.23 11.21
C PRO A 56 -11.58 -4.74 11.89
N PRO A 57 -11.23 -3.45 11.76
CA PRO A 57 -9.99 -2.94 12.32
C PRO A 57 -10.00 -3.23 13.81
N ASP A 58 -8.85 -3.69 14.30
CA ASP A 58 -8.63 -3.93 15.71
C ASP A 58 -9.19 -2.77 16.53
N ARG A 59 -9.83 -3.06 17.66
CA ARG A 59 -10.47 -2.02 18.50
C ARG A 59 -9.52 -0.86 18.80
N LEU A 60 -8.23 -1.19 18.95
CA LEU A 60 -7.15 -0.24 19.12
C LEU A 60 -6.95 0.67 17.89
N THR A 61 -6.80 0.11 16.70
CA THR A 61 -6.69 0.86 15.44
C THR A 61 -7.91 1.74 15.19
N ARG A 62 -9.11 1.25 15.52
CA ARG A 62 -10.34 2.04 15.41
C ARG A 62 -10.34 3.24 16.36
N PHE A 63 -9.89 3.05 17.60
CA PHE A 63 -9.77 4.11 18.59
C PHE A 63 -8.78 5.19 18.14
N PHE A 64 -7.58 4.80 17.68
CA PHE A 64 -6.59 5.72 17.12
C PHE A 64 -7.14 6.51 15.92
N HIS A 65 -7.89 5.84 15.04
CA HIS A 65 -8.47 6.48 13.86
C HIS A 65 -9.55 7.50 14.22
N VAL A 66 -10.39 7.20 15.22
CA VAL A 66 -11.42 8.15 15.72
C VAL A 66 -10.77 9.37 16.36
N ILE A 67 -9.69 9.19 17.13
CA ILE A 67 -8.95 10.32 17.70
C ILE A 67 -8.34 11.18 16.60
N ALA A 68 -7.71 10.56 15.61
CA ALA A 68 -7.11 11.27 14.49
C ALA A 68 -8.16 12.05 13.68
N SER A 69 -9.31 11.45 13.37
CA SER A 69 -10.37 12.14 12.62
C SER A 69 -10.99 13.28 13.42
N LEU A 70 -11.19 13.09 14.73
CA LEU A 70 -11.69 14.15 15.61
C LEU A 70 -10.71 15.31 15.69
N ALA A 71 -9.40 15.04 15.80
CA ALA A 71 -8.35 16.05 15.83
C ALA A 71 -8.35 16.92 14.56
N VAL A 72 -8.51 16.31 13.37
CA VAL A 72 -8.62 17.04 12.10
C VAL A 72 -9.84 17.94 12.06
N VAL A 73 -10.99 17.43 12.52
CA VAL A 73 -12.23 18.23 12.57
C VAL A 73 -12.07 19.43 13.50
N VAL A 74 -11.51 19.23 14.69
CA VAL A 74 -11.25 20.31 15.64
C VAL A 74 -10.26 21.33 15.07
N MET A 75 -9.19 20.88 14.44
CA MET A 75 -8.22 21.75 13.76
C MET A 75 -8.91 22.59 12.68
N MET A 76 -9.73 21.96 11.83
CA MET A 76 -10.44 22.65 10.76
C MET A 76 -11.43 23.68 11.29
N LEU A 77 -12.21 23.34 12.33
CA LEU A 77 -13.12 24.28 12.98
C LEU A 77 -12.37 25.45 13.63
N THR A 78 -11.22 25.20 14.23
CA THR A 78 -10.38 26.25 14.84
C THR A 78 -9.86 27.21 13.78
N VAL A 79 -9.36 26.70 12.65
CA VAL A 79 -8.88 27.53 11.54
C VAL A 79 -10.04 28.35 10.95
N VAL A 80 -11.20 27.75 10.74
CA VAL A 80 -12.38 28.48 10.24
C VAL A 80 -12.82 29.55 11.23
N ALA A 81 -12.85 29.25 12.53
CA ALA A 81 -13.18 30.22 13.57
C ALA A 81 -12.18 31.38 13.62
N ASP A 82 -10.87 31.11 13.50
CA ASP A 82 -9.83 32.13 13.44
C ASP A 82 -10.03 33.06 12.23
N VAL A 83 -10.25 32.48 11.04
CA VAL A 83 -10.54 33.25 9.82
C VAL A 83 -11.80 34.09 10.03
N VAL A 84 -12.91 33.52 10.48
CA VAL A 84 -14.17 34.27 10.68
C VAL A 84 -13.99 35.39 11.71
N LEU A 85 -13.36 35.13 12.85
CA LEU A 85 -13.18 36.14 13.89
C LEU A 85 -12.26 37.27 13.43
N ARG A 86 -11.21 36.94 12.68
CA ARG A 86 -10.29 37.91 12.10
C ARG A 86 -10.96 38.79 11.05
N PHE A 87 -11.80 38.22 10.18
CA PHE A 87 -12.47 38.97 9.11
C PHE A 87 -13.71 39.73 9.58
N VAL A 88 -14.45 39.22 10.56
CA VAL A 88 -15.72 39.83 11.03
C VAL A 88 -15.49 40.77 12.21
N PHE A 89 -14.62 40.40 13.16
CA PHE A 89 -14.42 41.14 14.40
C PHE A 89 -13.08 41.88 14.47
N ASN A 90 -12.16 41.67 13.51
CA ASN A 90 -10.81 42.25 13.49
C ASN A 90 -9.99 42.00 14.78
N ILE A 91 -10.36 40.95 15.53
CA ILE A 91 -9.66 40.50 16.74
C ILE A 91 -9.03 39.15 16.40
N PRO A 92 -7.69 39.03 16.36
CA PRO A 92 -7.04 37.73 16.14
C PRO A 92 -7.31 36.81 17.34
N VAL A 93 -7.56 35.52 17.07
CA VAL A 93 -7.69 34.51 18.13
C VAL A 93 -6.29 34.26 18.71
N ARG A 94 -6.01 34.84 19.88
CA ARG A 94 -4.82 34.47 20.68
C ARG A 94 -4.88 32.97 20.95
N GLY A 95 -3.89 32.23 20.46
CA GLY A 95 -3.76 30.80 20.69
C GLY A 95 -4.20 29.88 19.55
N ALA A 96 -4.73 30.41 18.44
CA ALA A 96 -5.16 29.57 17.33
C ALA A 96 -4.00 28.73 16.77
N TYR A 97 -2.81 29.32 16.66
CA TYR A 97 -1.61 28.63 16.18
C TYR A 97 -1.20 27.46 17.09
N ASP A 98 -1.28 27.64 18.41
CA ASP A 98 -0.98 26.59 19.38
C ASP A 98 -1.97 25.43 19.25
N VAL A 99 -3.27 25.72 19.18
CA VAL A 99 -4.33 24.69 19.03
C VAL A 99 -4.17 23.92 17.72
N VAL A 100 -3.87 24.61 16.62
CA VAL A 100 -3.64 24.00 15.31
C VAL A 100 -2.39 23.13 15.33
N GLY A 101 -1.30 23.59 15.95
CA GLY A 101 -0.08 22.81 16.13
C GLY A 101 -0.30 21.54 16.95
N PHE A 102 -1.06 21.64 18.05
CA PHE A 102 -1.39 20.50 18.90
C PHE A 102 -2.32 19.51 18.17
N GLY A 103 -3.30 20.02 17.43
CA GLY A 103 -4.19 19.21 16.59
C GLY A 103 -3.42 18.45 15.51
N LEU A 104 -2.46 19.10 14.85
CA LEU A 104 -1.61 18.48 13.85
C LEU A 104 -0.71 17.40 14.46
N LEU A 105 -0.13 17.65 15.63
CA LEU A 105 0.65 16.67 16.38
C LEU A 105 -0.20 15.41 16.68
N VAL A 106 -1.36 15.59 17.31
CA VAL A 106 -2.28 14.48 17.63
C VAL A 106 -2.69 13.74 16.36
N MET A 107 -3.08 14.46 15.31
CA MET A 107 -3.45 13.88 14.02
C MET A 107 -2.32 13.02 13.45
N VAL A 108 -1.08 13.52 13.43
CA VAL A 108 0.05 12.81 12.83
C VAL A 108 0.38 11.56 13.62
N PHE A 109 0.58 11.66 14.94
CA PHE A 109 0.97 10.50 15.75
C PHE A 109 -0.14 9.45 15.87
N PHE A 110 -1.39 9.87 16.08
CA PHE A 110 -2.52 8.94 16.19
C PHE A 110 -3.00 8.44 14.82
N GLY A 111 -2.87 9.26 13.77
CA GLY A 111 -3.21 8.90 12.39
C GLY A 111 -2.18 7.97 11.74
N MET A 112 -0.92 8.01 12.18
CA MET A 112 0.12 7.09 11.71
C MET A 112 -0.18 5.64 12.13
N ALA A 113 -0.87 5.41 13.25
CA ALA A 113 -1.20 4.06 13.74
C ALA A 113 -2.03 3.23 12.74
N PRO A 114 -3.21 3.71 12.28
CA PRO A 114 -3.99 3.00 11.27
C PRO A 114 -3.30 2.96 9.91
N VAL A 115 -2.45 3.94 9.59
CA VAL A 115 -1.71 3.98 8.32
C VAL A 115 -0.65 2.88 8.27
N VAL A 116 0.22 2.79 9.28
CA VAL A 116 1.19 1.69 9.42
C VAL A 116 0.47 0.35 9.47
N ALA A 117 -0.69 0.30 10.13
CA ALA A 117 -1.50 -0.91 10.20
C ALA A 117 -2.16 -1.34 8.89
N ARG A 118 -2.28 -0.46 7.89
CA ARG A 118 -3.02 -0.73 6.63
C ARG A 118 -2.14 -0.69 5.39
N GLN A 119 -1.10 0.13 5.35
CA GLN A 119 -0.36 0.44 4.12
C GLN A 119 0.91 -0.39 3.92
N GLY A 120 1.46 -1.02 4.97
CA GLY A 120 2.68 -1.82 4.88
C GLY A 120 2.58 -3.08 4.00
N GLU A 121 1.36 -3.54 3.69
CA GLU A 121 1.13 -4.76 2.90
C GLU A 121 0.65 -4.46 1.47
N ILE A 122 0.23 -3.22 1.16
CA ILE A 122 -0.34 -2.87 -0.16
C ILE A 122 0.73 -2.86 -1.26
N LEU A 123 1.96 -2.44 -0.94
CA LEU A 123 3.07 -2.50 -1.91
C LEU A 123 3.45 -3.95 -2.22
N ILE A 124 3.21 -4.87 -1.28
CA ILE A 124 3.51 -6.29 -1.41
C ILE A 124 2.39 -7.00 -2.19
N ASP A 125 1.12 -6.62 -1.98
CA ASP A 125 -0.04 -7.09 -2.76
C ASP A 125 0.15 -6.96 -4.29
N ILE A 126 0.89 -5.94 -4.75
CA ILE A 126 1.19 -5.76 -6.19
C ILE A 126 2.25 -6.77 -6.67
N VAL A 127 3.15 -7.18 -5.78
CA VAL A 127 4.22 -8.18 -6.03
C VAL A 127 3.70 -9.61 -5.83
N ASP A 128 2.61 -9.78 -5.08
CA ASP A 128 1.95 -11.06 -4.77
C ASP A 128 1.52 -11.82 -6.03
N ASP A 129 1.17 -11.13 -7.13
CA ASP A 129 0.78 -11.76 -8.39
C ASP A 129 1.94 -12.45 -9.14
N MET A 130 3.21 -12.20 -8.76
CA MET A 130 4.38 -12.72 -9.48
C MET A 130 5.26 -13.69 -8.66
N LEU A 131 5.06 -13.83 -7.34
CA LEU A 131 5.97 -14.56 -6.46
C LEU A 131 5.32 -15.78 -5.74
N PRO A 132 6.10 -16.82 -5.40
CA PRO A 132 5.63 -17.95 -4.60
C PRO A 132 5.26 -17.53 -3.16
N ALA A 133 4.22 -18.16 -2.59
CA ALA A 133 3.66 -17.82 -1.27
C ALA A 133 4.69 -17.79 -0.12
N ALA A 134 5.69 -18.67 -0.14
CA ALA A 134 6.76 -18.71 0.87
C ALA A 134 7.67 -17.46 0.83
N MET A 135 8.03 -17.01 -0.37
CA MET A 135 8.90 -15.83 -0.54
C MET A 135 8.15 -14.53 -0.20
N LEU A 136 6.84 -14.54 -0.43
CA LEU A 136 5.89 -13.52 -0.01
C LEU A 136 5.84 -13.38 1.51
N GLY A 137 5.73 -14.49 2.24
CA GLY A 137 5.72 -14.49 3.71
C GLY A 137 6.99 -13.87 4.29
N LEU A 138 8.15 -14.21 3.72
CA LEU A 138 9.44 -13.62 4.13
C LEU A 138 9.51 -12.13 3.82
N LEU A 139 9.02 -11.68 2.67
CA LEU A 139 8.99 -10.26 2.30
C LEU A 139 8.05 -9.46 3.22
N LYS A 140 6.89 -10.02 3.57
CA LYS A 140 5.94 -9.45 4.53
C LYS A 140 6.57 -9.30 5.92
N LEU A 141 7.33 -10.29 6.36
CA LEU A 141 8.08 -10.26 7.63
C LEU A 141 9.20 -9.21 7.61
N LEU A 142 9.96 -9.11 6.52
CA LEU A 142 11.02 -8.10 6.36
C LEU A 142 10.46 -6.68 6.35
N ALA A 143 9.34 -6.45 5.67
CA ALA A 143 8.69 -5.14 5.63
C ALA A 143 8.14 -4.73 7.00
N SER A 144 7.53 -5.66 7.74
CA SER A 144 7.02 -5.39 9.09
C SER A 144 8.16 -5.13 10.08
N LEU A 145 9.27 -5.89 10.00
CA LEU A 145 10.49 -5.63 10.77
C LEU A 145 11.10 -4.27 10.44
N GLY A 146 11.23 -3.92 9.16
CA GLY A 146 11.77 -2.62 8.74
C GLY A 146 10.94 -1.45 9.28
N THR A 147 9.61 -1.60 9.29
CA THR A 147 8.70 -0.61 9.87
C THR A 147 8.87 -0.50 11.38
N LEU A 148 9.04 -1.62 12.10
CA LEU A 148 9.30 -1.63 13.54
C LEU A 148 10.62 -0.93 13.88
N VAL A 149 11.70 -1.25 13.15
CA VAL A 149 13.02 -0.61 13.32
C VAL A 149 12.91 0.89 13.07
N PHE A 150 12.21 1.30 12.01
CA PHE A 150 11.99 2.72 11.71
C PHE A 150 11.24 3.43 12.84
N LEU A 151 10.21 2.81 13.42
CA LEU A 151 9.48 3.38 14.57
C LEU A 151 10.37 3.52 15.82
N VAL A 152 11.21 2.53 16.12
CA VAL A 152 12.15 2.58 17.24
C VAL A 152 13.19 3.69 17.02
N PHE A 153 13.73 3.79 15.81
CA PHE A 153 14.65 4.86 15.43
C PHE A 153 14.00 6.24 15.57
N LEU A 154 12.74 6.38 15.15
CA LEU A 154 11.98 7.62 15.30
C LEU A 154 11.79 7.99 16.77
N GLY A 155 11.48 7.01 17.63
CA GLY A 155 11.38 7.22 19.08
C GLY A 155 12.68 7.63 19.73
N TRP A 156 13.79 7.03 19.30
CA TRP A 156 15.13 7.41 19.75
C TRP A 156 15.47 8.86 19.32
N SER A 157 15.20 9.20 18.06
CA SER A 157 15.44 10.56 17.54
C SER A 157 14.55 11.61 18.22
N MET A 158 13.37 11.23 18.69
CA MET A 158 12.47 12.10 19.44
C MET A 158 12.93 12.38 20.87
N PHE A 159 13.75 11.50 21.46
CA PHE A 159 14.18 11.66 22.85
C PHE A 159 15.07 12.89 23.10
N GLY A 160 15.98 13.20 22.17
CA GLY A 160 16.87 14.36 22.27
C GLY A 160 16.10 15.69 22.36
N PRO A 161 15.27 16.03 21.36
CA PRO A 161 14.51 17.27 21.39
C PRO A 161 13.45 17.32 22.49
N ALA A 162 12.92 16.16 22.94
CA ALA A 162 12.03 16.10 24.10
C ALA A 162 12.74 16.47 25.41
N HIS A 163 13.97 15.97 25.60
CA HIS A 163 14.78 16.28 26.75
C HIS A 163 15.20 17.76 26.74
N ASP A 164 15.59 18.28 25.59
CA ASP A 164 15.91 19.71 25.44
C ASP A 164 14.68 20.57 25.77
N ALA A 165 13.50 20.26 25.23
CA ALA A 165 12.26 20.98 25.55
C ALA A 165 11.90 20.95 27.04
N TYR A 166 12.24 19.87 27.75
CA TYR A 166 12.05 19.76 29.20
C TYR A 166 13.05 20.63 29.98
N VAL A 167 14.32 20.67 29.56
CA VAL A 167 15.38 21.44 30.21
C VAL A 167 15.22 22.94 29.99
N TYR A 168 14.87 23.36 28.77
CA TYR A 168 14.64 24.78 28.45
C TYR A 168 13.32 25.31 29.00
N GLY A 169 12.40 24.43 29.40
CA GLY A 169 11.12 24.80 29.97
C GLY A 169 10.24 25.58 28.98
N ASP A 170 10.37 25.27 27.69
CA ASP A 170 9.68 25.97 26.62
C ASP A 170 8.16 25.91 26.85
N ARG A 171 7.54 27.08 26.80
CA ARG A 171 6.09 27.25 26.87
C ARG A 171 5.60 27.88 25.58
N SER A 172 4.41 27.48 25.16
CA SER A 172 3.78 28.08 24.00
C SER A 172 3.56 29.58 24.25
N LEU A 173 3.90 30.41 23.25
CA LEU A 173 3.95 31.87 23.39
C LEU A 173 2.57 32.49 23.62
N GLU A 174 1.50 31.81 23.21
CA GLU A 174 0.13 32.37 23.23
C GLU A 174 -0.76 31.75 24.31
N LEU A 175 -0.75 30.42 24.49
CA LEU A 175 -1.51 29.74 25.57
C LEU A 175 -0.71 29.46 26.84
N GLY A 176 0.62 29.57 26.81
CA GLY A 176 1.47 29.20 27.94
C GLY A 176 1.47 27.70 28.25
N VAL A 177 1.04 26.84 27.31
CA VAL A 177 1.06 25.39 27.52
C VAL A 177 2.51 24.91 27.50
N PRO A 178 2.96 24.16 28.50
CA PRO A 178 4.32 23.66 28.52
C PRO A 178 4.51 22.58 27.46
N LEU A 179 5.55 22.72 26.61
CA LEU A 179 5.78 21.88 25.43
C LEU A 179 5.98 20.39 25.76
N TRP A 180 6.42 20.08 26.98
CA TRP A 180 6.59 18.69 27.45
C TRP A 180 5.32 17.83 27.34
N THR A 181 4.12 18.44 27.48
CA THR A 181 2.84 17.71 27.38
C THR A 181 2.61 17.23 25.95
N LEU A 182 3.06 17.99 24.95
CA LEU A 182 2.97 17.62 23.54
C LEU A 182 3.88 16.44 23.24
N TRP A 183 5.12 16.50 23.72
CA TRP A 183 6.07 15.40 23.60
C TRP A 183 5.52 14.13 24.26
N ALA A 184 4.89 14.21 25.43
CA ALA A 184 4.25 13.07 26.09
C ALA A 184 3.13 12.45 25.23
N VAL A 185 2.29 13.28 24.58
CA VAL A 185 1.24 12.82 23.66
C VAL A 185 1.83 12.17 22.41
N ALA A 186 2.92 12.72 21.86
CA ALA A 186 3.64 12.13 20.74
C ALA A 186 4.23 10.76 21.10
N PHE A 187 4.86 10.63 22.27
CA PHE A 187 5.36 9.36 22.79
C PHE A 187 4.24 8.35 23.00
N ALA A 188 3.07 8.77 23.52
CA ALA A 188 1.92 7.88 23.69
C ALA A 188 1.41 7.36 22.32
N GLY A 189 1.32 8.23 21.31
CA GLY A 189 0.97 7.84 19.96
C GLY A 189 1.98 6.87 19.33
N LEU A 190 3.28 7.16 19.48
CA LEU A 190 4.37 6.31 18.99
C LEU A 190 4.43 4.95 19.70
N ALA A 191 4.21 4.92 21.02
CA ALA A 191 4.12 3.67 21.77
C ALA A 191 2.92 2.84 21.30
N GLY A 192 1.79 3.50 21.04
CA GLY A 192 0.59 2.86 20.47
C GLY A 192 0.83 2.27 19.07
N THR A 193 1.49 3.01 18.18
CA THR A 193 1.85 2.52 16.84
C THR A 193 2.88 1.40 16.91
N GLY A 194 3.88 1.52 17.78
CA GLY A 194 4.90 0.51 18.03
C GLY A 194 4.32 -0.79 18.56
N TRP A 195 3.38 -0.71 19.52
CA TRP A 195 2.65 -1.88 20.02
C TRP A 195 1.82 -2.55 18.92
N ALA A 196 1.15 -1.77 18.08
CA ALA A 196 0.39 -2.26 16.93
C ALA A 196 1.26 -2.92 15.85
N ALA A 197 2.49 -2.44 15.65
CA ALA A 197 3.46 -3.06 14.76
C ALA A 197 4.02 -4.36 15.36
N LEU A 198 4.39 -4.36 16.65
CA LEU A 198 4.95 -5.51 17.34
C LEU A 198 4.01 -6.73 17.32
N ARG A 199 2.74 -6.54 17.64
CA ARG A 199 1.74 -7.61 17.63
C ARG A 199 1.54 -8.24 16.23
N ARG A 200 1.79 -7.48 15.15
CA ARG A 200 1.76 -8.03 13.79
C ARG A 200 2.97 -8.87 13.47
N VAL A 201 4.16 -8.40 13.85
CA VAL A 201 5.40 -9.17 13.68
C VAL A 201 5.28 -10.51 14.41
N LEU A 202 4.71 -10.53 15.62
CA LEU A 202 4.47 -11.75 16.39
C LEU A 202 3.47 -12.71 15.70
N GLY A 203 2.41 -12.18 15.08
CA GLY A 203 1.46 -13.00 14.32
C GLY A 203 2.13 -13.66 13.11
N GLN A 204 2.87 -12.88 12.32
CA GLN A 204 3.59 -13.37 11.15
C GLN A 204 4.68 -14.39 11.49
N ALA A 205 5.36 -14.21 12.63
CA ALA A 205 6.34 -15.17 13.12
C ALA A 205 5.70 -16.51 13.52
N ALA A 206 4.49 -16.48 14.12
CA ALA A 206 3.76 -17.69 14.44
C ALA A 206 3.29 -18.44 13.19
N ASP A 207 2.79 -17.73 12.17
CA ASP A 207 2.37 -18.32 10.91
C ASP A 207 3.56 -18.96 10.15
N ALA A 208 4.73 -18.31 10.18
CA ALA A 208 5.95 -18.84 9.60
C ALA A 208 6.44 -20.11 10.31
N ALA A 209 6.29 -20.19 11.64
CA ALA A 209 6.64 -21.39 12.41
C ALA A 209 5.72 -22.58 12.07
N HIS A 210 4.41 -22.34 11.90
CA HIS A 210 3.46 -23.39 11.51
C HIS A 210 3.73 -23.90 10.09
N ALA A 211 4.12 -23.02 9.16
CA ALA A 211 4.48 -23.44 7.79
C ALA A 211 5.73 -24.34 7.78
N ALA A 212 6.70 -24.08 8.66
CA ALA A 212 7.92 -24.88 8.75
C ALA A 212 7.68 -26.28 9.35
N GLU A 213 6.72 -26.43 10.28
CA GLU A 213 6.35 -27.74 10.86
C GLU A 213 5.52 -28.61 9.90
N VAL A 214 4.72 -28.02 9.01
CA VAL A 214 3.89 -28.77 8.06
C VAL A 214 4.70 -29.37 6.90
N GLU A 215 5.89 -28.84 6.63
CA GLU A 215 6.77 -29.29 5.55
C GLU A 215 7.77 -30.39 5.99
N SER A 216 7.87 -30.67 7.30
CA SER A 216 8.75 -31.70 7.89
C SER A 216 8.04 -33.03 8.18
#